data_AF-A0A8D2CN53-F1
#
_entry.id   AF-A0A8D2CN53-F1
#
_cell.length_a   1.000
_cell.length_b   1.000
_cell.length_c   1.000
_cell.angle_alpha   90.00
_cell.angle_beta   90.00
_cell.angle_gamma   90.00
#
_symmetry.space_group_name_H-M   'P 1'
#
loop_
_entity.id
_entity.type
_entity.pdbx_description
1 polymer ?
#
loop_
_entity_poly.entity_id
_entity_poly.type
_entity_poly.pdbx_seq_one_letter_code
_entity_poly.pdbx_strand_id
1 'polypeptide(L)'
;MSSDTDVNKSASPTAEEQPDEPDGPLPGSASDQEKKVRLSPAKMSTKNSTDLVEYVDKGRPFLPVIQNTQKSQLEDRLNNQERTIAFLLEQAFRIKEDISACLQGTHGFRKEESLARKLLESHIQTITSIVKKLSQNIEILEDQIRARDQVATGTNFAVQDLNIKHLQGVGDLRGRVARCDSSIMKLSGDIHFIRNEYRQIEKSIQDLISALDTVSKNLDMKVTGKRWDSFDHVASLLKTLQWVILLLKKTKTTFLWPEFQRPSLH
;
A
#
# COMPACT_ATOMS: atom_id res chain seq x y z
N MET A 1 27.74 -18.70 0.72
CA MET A 1 26.96 -17.64 1.38
C MET A 1 27.20 -16.39 0.58
N SER A 2 26.29 -16.11 -0.35
CA SER A 2 26.45 -15.08 -1.38
C SER A 2 25.93 -13.74 -0.86
N SER A 3 26.78 -12.74 -0.94
CA SER A 3 26.47 -11.33 -0.73
C SER A 3 26.52 -10.59 -2.06
N ASP A 4 25.71 -9.52 -2.11
CA ASP A 4 25.76 -8.40 -3.06
C ASP A 4 25.11 -8.61 -4.42
N THR A 5 23.84 -8.23 -4.51
CA THR A 5 23.28 -7.67 -5.74
C THR A 5 22.21 -6.64 -5.36
N ASP A 6 22.59 -5.37 -5.39
CA ASP A 6 21.69 -4.23 -5.33
C ASP A 6 21.95 -3.34 -6.55
N VAL A 7 20.94 -2.55 -6.89
CA VAL A 7 20.88 -1.48 -7.88
C VAL A 7 20.55 -1.90 -9.32
N ASN A 8 19.27 -2.22 -9.54
CA ASN A 8 18.64 -2.01 -10.84
C ASN A 8 18.04 -0.59 -10.88
N LYS A 9 18.77 0.33 -11.51
CA LYS A 9 18.34 1.69 -11.84
C LYS A 9 18.02 1.71 -13.34
N SER A 10 16.74 1.68 -13.67
CA SER A 10 16.25 1.82 -15.04
C SER A 10 15.27 3.01 -15.10
N ALA A 11 15.62 3.97 -15.97
CA ALA A 11 14.85 5.15 -16.33
C ALA A 11 13.55 4.78 -17.06
N SER A 12 12.50 5.59 -17.01
CA SER A 12 12.11 6.63 -18.02
C SER A 12 10.64 7.04 -17.73
N PRO A 13 9.95 7.89 -18.53
CA PRO A 13 10.18 9.29 -18.86
C PRO A 13 8.95 10.20 -18.58
N THR A 14 9.20 11.50 -18.76
CA THR A 14 8.35 12.64 -19.16
C THR A 14 6.88 12.39 -19.50
N ALA A 15 6.04 13.27 -18.94
CA ALA A 15 4.66 13.51 -19.30
C ALA A 15 4.53 13.99 -20.76
N GLU A 16 3.71 13.29 -21.55
CA GLU A 16 3.18 13.79 -22.81
C GLU A 16 1.67 14.03 -22.67
N GLU A 17 1.32 15.23 -23.12
CA GLU A 17 0.03 15.80 -23.44
C GLU A 17 -0.53 15.16 -24.73
N GLN A 18 -1.79 14.71 -24.76
CA GLN A 18 -2.68 14.78 -25.95
C GLN A 18 -4.12 14.22 -25.66
N PRO A 19 -5.11 14.36 -26.58
CA PRO A 19 -6.15 15.41 -26.59
C PRO A 19 -7.59 14.87 -26.43
N ASP A 20 -8.53 15.77 -26.12
CA ASP A 20 -9.97 15.49 -26.12
C ASP A 20 -10.58 15.56 -27.53
N GLU A 21 -11.21 14.48 -27.98
CA GLU A 21 -12.31 14.42 -28.97
C GLU A 21 -12.92 12.99 -28.96
N PRO A 22 -14.15 12.74 -29.46
CA PRO A 22 -15.39 13.52 -29.49
C PRO A 22 -16.57 12.74 -28.87
N ASP A 23 -17.49 13.42 -28.16
CA ASP A 23 -18.73 12.80 -27.69
C ASP A 23 -19.93 13.10 -28.63
N GLY A 24 -20.55 12.02 -29.08
CA GLY A 24 -21.94 11.91 -29.56
C GLY A 24 -22.33 10.42 -29.56
N PRO A 25 -23.63 10.00 -29.52
CA PRO A 25 -24.79 10.72 -30.10
C PRO A 25 -26.20 10.60 -29.41
N LEU A 26 -27.09 11.54 -29.77
CA LEU A 26 -28.57 11.45 -30.05
C LEU A 26 -29.58 11.16 -28.89
N PRO A 27 -30.87 11.63 -28.91
CA PRO A 27 -31.85 11.33 -29.98
C PRO A 27 -33.06 12.28 -30.25
N GLY A 28 -33.78 11.98 -31.34
CA GLY A 28 -35.20 12.35 -31.60
C GLY A 28 -35.37 13.43 -32.69
N SER A 29 -36.39 13.44 -33.55
CA SER A 29 -37.56 12.60 -33.83
C SER A 29 -38.11 13.00 -35.22
N ALA A 30 -38.83 12.07 -35.84
CA ALA A 30 -39.84 12.26 -36.90
C ALA A 30 -39.39 12.78 -38.29
N SER A 31 -39.54 11.95 -39.31
CA SER A 31 -40.76 11.98 -40.14
C SER A 31 -40.64 10.99 -41.29
N ASP A 32 -41.71 10.23 -41.47
CA ASP A 32 -42.03 9.48 -42.67
C ASP A 32 -41.82 10.31 -43.95
N GLN A 33 -41.23 9.70 -44.97
CA GLN A 33 -41.77 9.77 -46.33
C GLN A 33 -41.21 8.66 -47.23
N GLU A 34 -42.10 7.73 -47.58
CA GLU A 34 -41.94 6.75 -48.64
C GLU A 34 -41.55 7.42 -49.96
N LYS A 35 -40.33 7.18 -50.47
CA LYS A 35 -39.99 7.50 -51.85
C LYS A 35 -40.37 6.32 -52.76
N LYS A 36 -41.67 6.22 -53.02
CA LYS A 36 -42.29 5.30 -53.96
C LYS A 36 -41.89 5.68 -55.39
N VAL A 37 -41.07 4.84 -56.04
CA VAL A 37 -40.79 4.92 -57.47
C VAL A 37 -42.10 4.74 -58.23
N ARG A 38 -42.56 5.78 -58.92
CA ARG A 38 -43.65 5.70 -59.91
C ARG A 38 -43.12 6.24 -61.23
N LEU A 39 -42.74 5.33 -62.11
CA LEU A 39 -42.55 5.62 -63.54
C LEU A 39 -43.93 5.85 -64.15
N SER A 40 -44.13 7.04 -64.70
CA SER A 40 -45.36 7.44 -65.39
C SER A 40 -45.52 6.66 -66.70
N PRO A 41 -46.70 6.08 -66.98
CA PRO A 41 -47.04 5.60 -68.32
C PRO A 41 -47.27 6.80 -69.25
N ALA A 42 -46.55 6.84 -70.38
CA ALA A 42 -46.84 7.77 -71.46
C ALA A 42 -48.23 7.44 -72.04
N LYS A 43 -49.17 8.40 -71.90
CA LYS A 43 -50.51 8.31 -72.46
C LYS A 43 -50.43 8.53 -73.97
N MET A 44 -50.80 7.51 -74.74
CA MET A 44 -51.12 7.66 -76.16
C MET A 44 -52.37 8.52 -76.31
N SER A 45 -52.23 9.63 -77.04
CA SER A 45 -53.32 10.54 -77.38
C SER A 45 -54.19 9.92 -78.46
N THR A 46 -55.38 9.47 -78.07
CA THR A 46 -56.49 9.09 -78.95
C THR A 46 -57.34 10.34 -79.23
N LYS A 47 -57.29 10.88 -80.45
CA LYS A 47 -58.28 11.78 -81.07
C LYS A 47 -58.23 11.50 -82.57
N ASN A 48 -59.28 10.85 -83.10
CA ASN A 48 -60.36 11.41 -83.95
C ASN A 48 -59.89 11.60 -85.41
N SER A 49 -60.69 11.53 -86.47
CA SER A 49 -62.09 11.25 -86.71
C SER A 49 -62.14 10.76 -88.16
N THR A 50 -63.00 9.81 -88.46
CA THR A 50 -63.40 9.45 -89.82
C THR A 50 -63.85 10.70 -90.57
N ASP A 51 -63.24 10.98 -91.72
CA ASP A 51 -63.85 11.82 -92.75
C ASP A 51 -63.60 11.17 -94.11
N LEU A 52 -64.65 10.52 -94.62
CA LEU A 52 -64.70 9.94 -95.95
C LEU A 52 -64.95 11.08 -96.92
N VAL A 53 -63.88 11.67 -97.46
CA VAL A 53 -63.99 12.55 -98.61
C VAL A 53 -63.89 11.69 -99.87
N GLU A 54 -65.05 11.46 -100.48
CA GLU A 54 -65.21 10.91 -101.83
C GLU A 54 -64.52 11.84 -102.84
N TYR A 55 -63.33 11.45 -103.31
CA TYR A 55 -62.67 12.15 -104.41
C TYR A 55 -63.13 11.56 -105.74
N VAL A 56 -64.02 12.32 -106.38
CA VAL A 56 -64.48 12.14 -107.76
C VAL A 56 -63.28 12.01 -108.72
N ASP A 57 -63.23 10.87 -109.40
CA ASP A 57 -62.35 10.58 -110.53
C ASP A 57 -62.59 11.56 -111.69
N LYS A 58 -61.64 12.47 -111.94
CA LYS A 58 -61.55 13.28 -113.16
C LYS A 58 -60.09 13.34 -113.62
N GLY A 59 -59.85 12.71 -114.76
CA GLY A 59 -58.52 12.38 -115.27
C GLY A 59 -57.55 13.54 -115.49
N ARG A 60 -56.27 13.22 -115.29
CA ARG A 60 -55.11 13.43 -116.19
C ARG A 60 -53.90 12.68 -115.61
N PRO A 61 -53.11 11.97 -116.43
CA PRO A 61 -52.03 11.13 -115.93
C PRO A 61 -50.79 11.99 -115.68
N PHE A 62 -50.41 12.15 -114.41
CA PHE A 62 -49.09 12.66 -114.03
C PHE A 62 -48.57 11.85 -112.86
N LEU A 63 -48.22 10.60 -113.11
CA LEU A 63 -47.22 9.92 -112.31
C LEU A 63 -46.19 9.31 -113.27
N PRO A 64 -44.89 9.43 -112.95
CA PRO A 64 -43.87 8.72 -113.71
C PRO A 64 -44.23 7.22 -113.67
N VAL A 65 -43.98 6.51 -114.76
CA VAL A 65 -43.92 5.04 -114.71
C VAL A 65 -42.92 4.68 -113.61
N ILE A 66 -43.41 4.30 -112.43
CA ILE A 66 -42.58 3.76 -111.38
C ILE A 66 -42.10 2.43 -111.95
N GLN A 67 -40.82 2.40 -112.33
CA GLN A 67 -40.15 1.19 -112.78
C GLN A 67 -40.46 0.08 -111.76
N ASN A 68 -40.91 -1.08 -112.25
CA ASN A 68 -41.19 -2.28 -111.45
C ASN A 68 -40.06 -2.62 -110.45
N THR A 69 -38.84 -2.16 -110.74
CA THR A 69 -37.63 -2.20 -109.92
C THR A 69 -37.68 -1.41 -108.61
N GLN A 70 -38.39 -0.26 -108.54
CA GLN A 70 -38.50 0.54 -107.30
C GLN A 70 -39.51 -0.06 -106.31
N LYS A 71 -40.59 -0.65 -106.83
CA LYS A 71 -41.60 -1.33 -106.02
C LYS A 71 -41.03 -2.59 -105.38
N SER A 72 -40.31 -3.41 -106.17
CA SER A 72 -39.61 -4.59 -105.64
C SER A 72 -38.57 -4.21 -104.58
N GLN A 73 -37.82 -3.11 -104.77
CA GLN A 73 -36.84 -2.65 -103.79
C GLN A 73 -37.47 -2.24 -102.45
N LEU A 74 -38.64 -1.61 -102.48
CA LEU A 74 -39.38 -1.24 -101.27
C LEU A 74 -39.96 -2.48 -100.56
N GLU A 75 -40.51 -3.42 -101.32
CA GLU A 75 -41.02 -4.70 -100.80
C GLU A 75 -39.89 -5.54 -100.18
N ASP A 76 -38.70 -5.60 -100.80
CA ASP A 76 -37.54 -6.30 -100.25
C ASP A 76 -37.02 -5.65 -98.95
N ARG A 77 -37.01 -4.31 -98.88
CA ARG A 77 -36.65 -3.59 -97.66
C ARG A 77 -37.65 -3.82 -96.54
N LEU A 78 -38.94 -3.82 -96.86
CA LEU A 78 -40.01 -4.09 -95.89
C LEU A 78 -39.94 -5.54 -95.40
N ASN A 79 -39.76 -6.51 -96.29
CA ASN A 79 -39.61 -7.92 -95.94
C ASN A 79 -38.36 -8.16 -95.07
N ASN A 80 -37.25 -7.46 -95.35
CA ASN A 80 -36.05 -7.49 -94.51
C ASN A 80 -36.29 -6.87 -93.12
N GLN A 81 -37.05 -5.78 -93.03
CA GLN A 81 -37.46 -5.21 -91.75
C GLN A 81 -38.39 -6.15 -90.97
N GLU A 82 -39.36 -6.77 -91.63
CA GLU A 82 -40.30 -7.72 -91.04
C GLU A 82 -39.57 -8.95 -90.50
N ARG A 83 -38.58 -9.47 -91.25
CA ARG A 83 -37.73 -10.58 -90.83
C ARG A 83 -36.83 -10.19 -89.64
N THR A 84 -36.32 -8.97 -89.60
CA THR A 84 -35.52 -8.45 -88.48
C THR A 84 -36.38 -8.27 -87.22
N ILE A 85 -37.59 -7.71 -87.36
CA ILE A 85 -38.52 -7.52 -86.24
C ILE A 85 -38.97 -8.87 -85.69
N ALA A 86 -39.30 -9.83 -86.55
CA ALA A 86 -39.66 -11.18 -86.13
C ALA A 86 -38.52 -11.86 -85.36
N PHE A 87 -37.27 -11.71 -85.82
CA PHE A 87 -36.10 -12.24 -85.11
C PHE A 87 -35.89 -11.58 -83.74
N LEU A 88 -36.05 -10.25 -83.65
CA LEU A 88 -35.93 -9.52 -82.38
C LEU A 88 -37.05 -9.88 -81.40
N LEU A 89 -38.28 -10.09 -81.88
CA LEU A 89 -39.39 -10.55 -81.06
C LEU A 89 -39.13 -11.96 -80.54
N GLU A 90 -38.70 -12.89 -81.40
CA GLU A 90 -38.32 -14.25 -80.98
C GLU A 90 -37.21 -14.21 -79.93
N GLN A 91 -36.16 -13.40 -80.14
CA GLN A 91 -35.09 -13.19 -79.15
C GLN A 91 -35.63 -12.63 -77.82
N ALA A 92 -36.48 -11.60 -77.87
CA ALA A 92 -37.06 -11.00 -76.67
C ALA A 92 -37.97 -11.98 -75.91
N PHE A 93 -38.73 -12.80 -76.64
CA PHE A 93 -39.56 -13.85 -76.04
C PHE A 93 -38.70 -14.93 -75.38
N ARG A 94 -37.63 -15.40 -76.04
CA ARG A 94 -36.69 -16.35 -75.44
C ARG A 94 -36.02 -15.80 -74.20
N ILE A 95 -35.50 -14.58 -74.26
CA ILE A 95 -34.87 -13.93 -73.08
C ILE A 95 -35.88 -13.81 -71.93
N LYS A 96 -37.13 -13.40 -72.22
CA LYS A 96 -38.19 -13.32 -71.21
C LYS A 96 -38.48 -14.70 -70.60
N GLU A 97 -38.56 -15.75 -71.41
CA GLU A 97 -38.85 -17.11 -70.97
C GLU A 97 -37.71 -17.66 -70.11
N ASP A 98 -36.46 -17.42 -70.51
CA ASP A 98 -35.25 -17.80 -69.77
C ASP A 98 -35.19 -17.09 -68.40
N ILE A 99 -35.47 -15.77 -68.36
CA ILE A 99 -35.57 -15.01 -67.10
C ILE A 99 -36.70 -15.58 -66.23
N SER A 100 -37.84 -15.89 -66.82
CA SER A 100 -39.00 -16.43 -66.10
C SER A 100 -38.72 -17.81 -65.53
N ALA A 101 -38.04 -18.68 -66.28
CA ALA A 101 -37.61 -20.01 -65.82
C ALA A 101 -36.56 -19.91 -64.71
N CYS A 102 -35.61 -18.99 -64.81
CA CYS A 102 -34.63 -18.70 -63.77
C CYS A 102 -35.31 -18.25 -62.47
N LEU A 103 -36.30 -17.35 -62.57
CA LEU A 103 -37.07 -16.86 -61.42
C LEU A 103 -38.02 -17.91 -60.83
N GLN A 104 -38.70 -18.73 -61.64
CA GLN A 104 -39.57 -19.82 -61.14
C GLN A 104 -38.77 -20.96 -60.48
N GLY A 105 -37.58 -21.27 -60.97
CA GLY A 105 -36.67 -22.25 -60.38
C GLY A 105 -36.15 -21.89 -58.99
N THR A 106 -36.24 -20.61 -58.59
CA THR A 106 -35.81 -20.15 -57.24
C THR A 106 -36.67 -20.68 -56.08
N HIS A 107 -37.77 -21.38 -56.36
CA HIS A 107 -38.62 -21.96 -55.31
C HIS A 107 -37.91 -23.04 -54.47
N GLY A 108 -36.88 -23.70 -55.02
CA GLY A 108 -35.98 -24.60 -54.29
C GLY A 108 -34.97 -23.84 -53.41
N PHE A 109 -34.44 -22.73 -53.93
CA PHE A 109 -33.54 -21.83 -53.20
C PHE A 109 -34.19 -21.19 -51.97
N ARG A 110 -35.51 -20.95 -51.99
CA ARG A 110 -36.23 -20.37 -50.84
C ARG A 110 -36.10 -21.21 -49.56
N LYS A 111 -36.09 -22.55 -49.65
CA LYS A 111 -35.93 -23.43 -48.47
C LYS A 111 -34.51 -23.36 -47.91
N GLU A 112 -33.51 -23.42 -48.77
CA GLU A 112 -32.10 -23.36 -48.40
C GLU A 112 -31.71 -21.97 -47.86
N GLU A 113 -32.22 -20.91 -48.48
CA GLU A 113 -32.14 -19.53 -47.99
C GLU A 113 -32.82 -19.38 -46.62
N SER A 114 -33.97 -20.02 -46.40
CA SER A 114 -34.65 -19.99 -45.09
C SER A 114 -33.86 -20.74 -44.00
N LEU A 115 -33.16 -21.81 -44.36
CA LEU A 115 -32.26 -22.54 -43.46
C LEU A 115 -31.05 -21.69 -43.09
N ALA A 116 -30.42 -21.05 -44.07
CA ALA A 116 -29.31 -20.12 -43.84
C ALA A 116 -29.72 -18.93 -42.95
N ARG A 117 -30.91 -18.35 -43.19
CA ARG A 117 -31.46 -17.28 -42.33
C ARG A 117 -31.69 -17.76 -40.89
N LYS A 118 -32.31 -18.92 -40.69
CA LYS A 118 -32.52 -19.48 -39.34
C LYS A 118 -31.22 -19.77 -38.61
N LEU A 119 -30.21 -20.29 -39.32
CA LEU A 119 -28.89 -20.51 -38.74
C LEU A 119 -28.25 -19.18 -38.33
N LEU A 120 -28.27 -18.17 -39.21
CA LEU A 120 -27.75 -16.85 -38.90
C LEU A 120 -28.47 -16.23 -37.70
N GLU A 121 -29.79 -16.33 -37.64
CA GLU A 121 -30.58 -15.81 -36.52
C GLU A 121 -30.25 -16.54 -35.20
N SER A 122 -30.10 -17.86 -35.24
CA SER A 122 -29.65 -18.65 -34.09
C SER A 122 -28.27 -18.22 -33.60
N HIS A 123 -27.34 -17.95 -34.52
CA HIS A 123 -26.00 -17.47 -34.16
C HIS A 123 -26.04 -16.04 -33.60
N ILE A 124 -26.81 -15.13 -34.19
CA ILE A 124 -27.01 -13.77 -33.66
C ILE A 124 -27.57 -13.83 -32.25
N GLN A 125 -28.58 -14.66 -32.00
CA GLN A 125 -29.16 -14.84 -30.66
C GLN A 125 -28.14 -15.40 -29.67
N THR A 126 -27.37 -16.41 -30.08
CA THR A 126 -26.32 -17.02 -29.25
C THR A 126 -25.25 -16.00 -28.88
N ILE A 127 -24.70 -15.28 -29.87
CA ILE A 127 -23.70 -14.23 -29.64
C ILE A 127 -24.26 -13.15 -28.71
N THR A 128 -25.50 -12.71 -28.94
CA THR A 128 -26.17 -11.70 -28.10
C THR A 128 -26.29 -12.19 -26.65
N SER A 129 -26.63 -13.46 -26.44
CA SER A 129 -26.72 -14.04 -25.09
C SER A 129 -25.35 -14.10 -24.39
N ILE A 130 -24.30 -14.44 -25.13
CA ILE A 130 -22.92 -14.50 -24.61
C ILE A 130 -22.47 -13.09 -24.22
N VAL A 131 -22.67 -12.09 -25.09
CA VAL A 131 -22.30 -10.70 -24.82
C VAL A 131 -23.03 -10.18 -23.57
N LYS A 132 -24.34 -10.42 -23.44
CA LYS A 132 -25.11 -10.04 -22.24
C LYS A 132 -24.53 -10.68 -20.96
N LYS A 133 -24.19 -11.96 -21.02
CA LYS A 133 -23.62 -12.68 -19.87
C LYS A 133 -22.22 -12.18 -19.52
N LEU A 134 -21.40 -11.85 -20.52
CA LEU A 134 -20.08 -11.25 -20.30
C LEU A 134 -20.20 -9.88 -19.65
N SER A 135 -21.10 -9.02 -20.11
CA SER A 135 -21.36 -7.71 -19.48
C SER A 135 -21.76 -7.85 -18.02
N GLN A 136 -22.68 -8.77 -17.72
CA GLN A 136 -23.10 -9.03 -16.33
C GLN A 136 -21.96 -9.58 -15.47
N ASN A 137 -21.13 -10.47 -16.01
CA ASN A 137 -19.97 -10.99 -15.29
C ASN A 137 -18.92 -9.90 -15.00
N ILE A 138 -18.71 -8.97 -15.94
CA ILE A 138 -17.81 -7.83 -15.76
C ILE A 138 -18.31 -6.93 -14.63
N GLU A 139 -19.60 -6.57 -14.64
CA GLU A 139 -20.22 -5.76 -13.58
C GLU A 139 -20.05 -6.40 -12.19
N ILE A 140 -20.34 -7.69 -12.07
CA ILE A 140 -20.15 -8.43 -10.81
C ILE A 140 -18.68 -8.43 -10.38
N LEU A 141 -17.75 -8.61 -11.32
CA LEU A 141 -16.32 -8.64 -11.03
C LEU A 141 -15.82 -7.26 -10.58
N GLU A 142 -16.27 -6.18 -11.21
CA GLU A 142 -15.96 -4.81 -10.82
C GLU A 142 -16.42 -4.51 -9.40
N ASP A 143 -17.64 -4.93 -9.04
CA ASP A 143 -18.15 -4.74 -7.68
C ASP A 143 -17.40 -5.56 -6.63
N GLN A 144 -16.99 -6.78 -6.97
CA GLN A 144 -16.14 -7.59 -6.11
C GLN A 144 -14.76 -6.95 -5.90
N ILE A 145 -14.14 -6.42 -6.97
CA ILE A 145 -12.87 -5.70 -6.89
C ILE A 145 -13.02 -4.46 -6.01
N ARG A 146 -14.07 -3.66 -6.24
CA ARG A 146 -14.36 -2.45 -5.45
C ARG A 146 -14.54 -2.75 -3.97
N ALA A 147 -15.31 -3.80 -3.64
CA ALA A 147 -15.54 -4.23 -2.26
C ALA A 147 -14.23 -4.69 -1.60
N ARG A 148 -13.42 -5.49 -2.31
CA ARG A 148 -12.12 -5.96 -1.82
C ARG A 148 -11.16 -4.79 -1.58
N ASP A 149 -11.09 -3.83 -2.51
CA ASP A 149 -10.18 -2.70 -2.42
C ASP A 149 -10.56 -1.75 -1.28
N GLN A 150 -11.86 -1.60 -1.00
CA GLN A 150 -12.36 -0.87 0.17
C GLN A 150 -11.89 -1.53 1.48
N VAL A 151 -11.98 -2.86 1.58
CA VAL A 151 -11.52 -3.61 2.76
C VAL A 151 -10.00 -3.52 2.91
N ALA A 152 -9.25 -3.67 1.82
CA ALA A 152 -7.79 -3.56 1.82
C ALA A 152 -7.35 -2.16 2.28
N THR A 153 -7.97 -1.11 1.74
CA THR A 153 -7.70 0.28 2.11
C THR A 153 -8.00 0.53 3.59
N GLY A 154 -9.16 0.11 4.08
CA GLY A 154 -9.53 0.24 5.50
C GLY A 154 -8.56 -0.50 6.43
N THR A 155 -8.15 -1.70 6.05
CA THR A 155 -7.17 -2.50 6.82
C THR A 155 -5.81 -1.82 6.85
N ASN A 156 -5.33 -1.30 5.72
CA ASN A 156 -4.06 -0.58 5.64
C ASN A 156 -4.04 0.66 6.54
N PHE A 157 -5.14 1.43 6.57
CA PHE A 157 -5.25 2.56 7.50
C PHE A 157 -5.20 2.14 8.97
N ALA A 158 -5.92 1.08 9.34
CA ALA A 158 -5.90 0.57 10.70
C ALA A 158 -4.50 0.08 11.12
N VAL A 159 -3.79 -0.62 10.21
CA VAL A 159 -2.41 -1.07 10.44
C VAL A 159 -1.44 0.10 10.56
N GLN A 160 -1.57 1.13 9.73
CA GLN A 160 -0.72 2.32 9.81
C GLN A 160 -0.93 3.07 11.13
N ASP A 161 -2.18 3.29 11.55
CA ASP A 161 -2.51 3.92 12.83
C ASP A 161 -1.94 3.11 14.02
N LEU A 162 -2.09 1.78 13.99
CA LEU A 162 -1.50 0.90 15.00
C LEU A 162 0.02 1.03 15.03
N ASN A 163 0.68 1.05 13.87
CA ASN A 163 2.13 1.16 13.78
C ASN A 163 2.64 2.49 14.37
N ILE A 164 1.94 3.60 14.09
CA ILE A 164 2.25 4.92 14.66
C ILE A 164 2.14 4.88 16.19
N LYS A 165 1.04 4.35 16.72
CA LYS A 165 0.83 4.21 18.17
C LYS A 165 1.87 3.31 18.82
N HIS A 166 2.24 2.21 18.17
CA HIS A 166 3.26 1.30 18.66
C HIS A 166 4.63 1.97 18.71
N LEU A 167 5.01 2.69 17.65
CA LEU A 167 6.28 3.43 17.60
C LEU A 167 6.34 4.50 18.69
N GLN A 168 5.25 5.23 18.92
CA GLN A 168 5.14 6.19 20.01
C GLN A 168 5.26 5.52 21.39
N GLY A 169 4.57 4.39 21.60
CA GLY A 169 4.62 3.63 22.85
C GLY A 169 6.02 3.10 23.17
N VAL A 170 6.70 2.51 22.18
CA VAL A 170 8.11 2.07 22.31
C VAL A 170 9.03 3.27 22.59
N GLY A 171 8.78 4.42 21.96
CA GLY A 171 9.50 5.66 22.21
C GLY A 171 9.40 6.14 23.66
N ASP A 172 8.19 6.17 24.24
CA ASP A 172 7.99 6.53 25.65
C ASP A 172 8.70 5.55 26.59
N LEU A 173 8.54 4.24 26.36
CA LEU A 173 9.20 3.22 27.17
C LEU A 173 10.72 3.38 27.15
N ARG A 174 11.31 3.62 25.97
CA ARG A 174 12.75 3.91 25.85
C ARG A 174 13.14 5.15 26.66
N GLY A 175 12.33 6.20 26.60
CA GLY A 175 12.55 7.42 27.40
C GLY A 175 12.48 7.17 28.91
N ARG A 176 11.53 6.34 29.36
CA ARG A 176 11.42 5.92 30.76
C ARG A 176 12.62 5.10 31.22
N VAL A 177 13.07 4.13 30.42
CA VAL A 177 14.26 3.33 30.70
C VAL A 177 15.49 4.22 30.85
N ALA A 178 15.73 5.15 29.91
CA ALA A 178 16.85 6.08 30.00
C ALA A 178 16.83 6.95 31.28
N ARG A 179 15.64 7.38 31.73
CA ARG A 179 15.48 8.11 33.00
C ARG A 179 15.75 7.21 34.22
N CYS A 180 15.31 5.96 34.19
CA CYS A 180 15.63 4.98 35.22
C CYS A 180 17.14 4.73 35.29
N ASP A 181 17.80 4.50 34.16
CA ASP A 181 19.24 4.27 34.08
C ASP A 181 20.03 5.45 34.67
N SER A 182 19.64 6.68 34.32
CA SER A 182 20.22 7.89 34.91
C SER A 182 20.01 7.96 36.43
N SER A 183 18.81 7.60 36.91
CA SER A 183 18.49 7.62 38.34
C SER A 183 19.27 6.55 39.12
N ILE A 184 19.42 5.36 38.55
CA ILE A 184 20.21 4.26 39.10
C ILE A 184 21.69 4.68 39.18
N MET A 185 22.23 5.31 38.13
CA MET A 185 23.61 5.77 38.12
C MET A 185 23.86 6.83 39.20
N LYS A 186 22.95 7.79 39.36
CA LYS A 186 23.03 8.80 40.44
C LYS A 186 23.01 8.16 41.82
N LEU A 187 22.03 7.29 42.08
CA LEU A 187 21.91 6.61 43.37
C LEU A 187 23.11 5.72 43.67
N SER A 188 23.67 5.07 42.65
CA SER A 188 24.92 4.30 42.78
C SER A 188 26.07 5.21 43.24
N GLY A 189 26.21 6.39 42.62
CA GLY A 189 27.18 7.40 43.04
C GLY A 189 26.99 7.83 44.50
N ASP A 190 25.75 8.13 44.90
CA ASP A 190 25.42 8.55 46.28
C ASP A 190 25.76 7.45 47.30
N ILE A 191 25.46 6.18 46.99
CA ILE A 191 25.81 5.03 47.84
C ILE A 191 27.33 4.90 47.98
N HIS A 192 28.08 5.07 46.89
CA HIS A 192 29.55 5.05 46.92
C HIS A 192 30.11 6.19 47.78
N PHE A 193 29.54 7.38 47.66
CA PHE A 193 29.91 8.53 48.47
C PHE A 193 29.66 8.29 49.96
N ILE A 194 28.44 7.90 50.35
CA ILE A 194 28.07 7.60 51.73
C ILE A 194 28.95 6.50 52.32
N ARG A 195 29.26 5.45 51.54
CA ARG A 195 30.15 4.36 51.99
C ARG A 195 31.55 4.86 52.30
N ASN A 196 32.09 5.80 51.52
CA ASN A 196 33.41 6.35 51.77
C ASN A 196 33.42 7.24 53.02
N GLU A 197 32.41 8.09 53.18
CA GLU A 197 32.22 8.91 54.40
C GLU A 197 32.10 8.03 55.64
N TYR A 198 31.28 6.97 55.58
CA TYR A 198 31.14 6.01 56.67
C TYR A 198 32.49 5.38 57.06
N ARG A 199 33.30 4.95 56.07
CA ARG A 199 34.62 4.37 56.33
C ARG A 199 35.58 5.39 56.96
N GLN A 200 35.48 6.66 56.58
CA GLN A 200 36.30 7.73 57.16
C GLN A 200 35.93 7.99 58.62
N ILE A 201 34.62 8.05 58.92
CA ILE A 201 34.12 8.19 60.29
C ILE A 201 34.53 6.98 61.14
N GLU A 202 34.39 5.76 60.62
CA GLU A 202 34.80 4.53 61.30
C GLU A 202 36.29 4.56 61.65
N LYS A 203 37.16 5.03 60.74
CA LYS A 203 38.58 5.23 61.01
C LYS A 203 38.81 6.26 62.11
N SER A 204 38.15 7.41 62.06
CA SER A 204 38.25 8.43 63.10
C SER A 204 37.82 7.92 64.48
N ILE A 205 36.79 7.06 64.54
CA ILE A 205 36.37 6.40 65.79
C ILE A 205 37.47 5.46 66.29
N GLN A 206 38.08 4.64 65.42
CA GLN A 206 39.18 3.74 65.82
C GLN A 206 40.42 4.51 66.31
N ASP A 207 40.75 5.63 65.66
CA ASP A 207 41.84 6.51 66.08
C ASP A 207 41.56 7.12 67.46
N LEU A 208 40.32 7.57 67.70
CA LEU A 208 39.88 8.09 69.00
C LEU A 208 39.91 7.03 70.11
N ILE A 209 39.45 5.80 69.83
CA ILE A 209 39.52 4.67 70.78
C ILE A 209 40.98 4.39 71.14
N SER A 210 41.88 4.37 70.15
CA SER A 210 43.32 4.14 70.38
C SER A 210 43.97 5.25 71.21
N ALA A 211 43.60 6.50 70.95
CA ALA A 211 44.06 7.64 71.73
C ALA A 211 43.54 7.57 73.18
N LEU A 212 42.26 7.23 73.37
CA LEU A 212 41.66 7.06 74.69
C LEU A 212 42.32 5.93 75.48
N ASP A 213 42.56 4.78 74.85
CA ASP A 213 43.27 3.64 75.48
C ASP A 213 44.70 4.05 75.91
N THR A 214 45.40 4.82 75.07
CA THR A 214 46.72 5.36 75.41
C THR A 214 46.66 6.31 76.62
N VAL A 215 45.68 7.21 76.67
CA VAL A 215 45.47 8.13 77.80
C VAL A 215 45.10 7.36 79.07
N SER A 216 44.23 6.35 78.96
CA SER A 216 43.85 5.47 80.07
C SER A 216 45.07 4.77 80.65
N LYS A 217 45.89 4.12 79.81
CA LYS A 217 47.14 3.47 80.22
C LYS A 217 48.12 4.46 80.86
N ASN A 218 48.23 5.67 80.32
CA ASN A 218 49.08 6.71 80.90
C ASN A 218 48.60 7.12 82.29
N LEU A 219 47.29 7.34 82.47
CA LEU A 219 46.68 7.66 83.76
C LEU A 219 46.89 6.53 84.77
N ASP A 220 46.67 5.29 84.37
CA ASP A 220 46.90 4.11 85.22
C ASP A 220 48.36 4.02 85.67
N MET A 221 49.32 4.21 84.75
CA MET A 221 50.75 4.30 85.08
C MET A 221 51.05 5.46 86.04
N LYS A 222 50.41 6.61 85.87
CA LYS A 222 50.62 7.79 86.74
C LYS A 222 50.02 7.59 88.14
N VAL A 223 48.85 6.96 88.24
CA VAL A 223 48.18 6.65 89.51
C VAL A 223 48.94 5.57 90.27
N THR A 224 49.34 4.50 89.58
CA THR A 224 50.16 3.45 90.18
C THR A 224 51.53 4.01 90.59
N GLY A 225 52.21 4.76 89.72
CA GLY A 225 53.48 5.43 90.02
C GLY A 225 53.41 6.30 91.28
N LYS A 226 52.44 7.22 91.36
CA LYS A 226 52.24 8.05 92.57
C LYS A 226 51.93 7.24 93.83
N ARG A 227 51.22 6.12 93.69
CA ARG A 227 50.94 5.21 94.82
C ARG A 227 52.22 4.55 95.32
N TRP A 228 53.10 4.12 94.44
CA TRP A 228 54.42 3.58 94.79
C TRP A 228 55.32 4.65 95.42
N ASP A 229 55.41 5.84 94.84
CA ASP A 229 56.19 6.95 95.38
C ASP A 229 55.73 7.33 96.80
N SER A 230 54.41 7.37 97.05
CA SER A 230 53.84 7.62 98.37
C SER A 230 54.16 6.50 99.36
N PHE A 231 54.18 5.24 98.91
CA PHE A 231 54.53 4.08 99.74
C PHE A 231 56.01 4.13 100.14
N ASP A 232 56.89 4.45 99.18
CA ASP A 232 58.33 4.62 99.42
C ASP A 232 58.62 5.78 100.38
N HIS A 233 57.87 6.90 100.25
CA HIS A 233 58.00 8.03 101.17
C HIS A 233 57.61 7.65 102.61
N VAL A 234 56.49 6.93 102.80
CA VAL A 234 56.07 6.44 104.12
C VAL A 234 57.08 5.43 104.67
N ALA A 235 57.59 4.51 103.85
CA ALA A 235 58.62 3.55 104.26
C ALA A 235 59.91 4.25 104.71
N SER A 236 60.31 5.32 104.03
CA SER A 236 61.45 6.16 104.42
C SER A 236 61.24 6.85 105.77
N LEU A 237 60.06 7.48 105.98
CA LEU A 237 59.70 8.09 107.27
C LEU A 237 59.73 7.06 108.41
N LEU A 238 59.21 5.84 108.17
CA LEU A 238 59.21 4.76 109.16
C LEU A 238 60.63 4.34 109.56
N LYS A 239 61.53 4.19 108.59
CA LYS A 239 62.96 3.90 108.83
C LYS A 239 63.61 5.01 109.65
N THR A 240 63.33 6.27 109.31
CA THR A 240 63.87 7.44 110.01
C THR A 240 63.39 7.47 111.47
N LEU A 241 62.09 7.23 111.71
CA LEU A 241 61.53 7.12 113.05
C LEU A 241 62.15 5.96 113.84
N GLN A 242 62.33 4.79 113.22
CA GLN A 242 62.98 3.65 113.85
C GLN A 242 64.42 3.99 114.27
N TRP A 243 65.15 4.75 113.44
CA TRP A 243 66.49 5.24 113.74
C TRP A 243 66.49 6.23 114.91
N VAL A 244 65.55 7.18 114.94
CA VAL A 244 65.37 8.13 116.05
C VAL A 244 65.04 7.40 117.36
N ILE A 245 64.16 6.39 117.32
CA ILE A 245 63.82 5.56 118.49
C ILE A 245 65.08 4.83 119.01
N LEU A 246 65.89 4.27 118.10
CA LEU A 246 67.16 3.62 118.46
C LEU A 246 68.13 4.62 119.11
N LEU A 247 68.23 5.83 118.58
CA LEU A 247 69.07 6.90 119.11
C LEU A 247 68.60 7.37 120.50
N LEU A 248 67.29 7.53 120.71
CA LEU A 248 66.70 7.85 122.01
C LEU A 248 66.91 6.72 123.03
N LYS A 249 66.82 5.45 122.61
CA LYS A 249 67.20 4.31 123.46
C LYS A 249 68.68 4.39 123.85
N LYS A 250 69.56 4.67 122.90
CA LYS A 250 71.02 4.75 123.12
C LYS A 250 71.42 5.91 124.03
N THR A 251 70.70 7.03 123.97
CA THR A 251 70.93 8.21 124.83
C THR A 251 70.28 8.09 126.22
N LYS A 252 69.19 7.34 126.39
CA LYS A 252 68.64 7.00 127.71
C LYS A 252 69.53 6.03 128.49
N THR A 253 70.19 5.08 127.83
CA THR A 253 71.16 4.18 128.47
C THR A 253 72.43 4.88 128.97
N THR A 254 72.75 6.08 128.47
CA THR A 254 73.89 6.86 128.96
C THR A 254 73.58 7.77 130.15
N PHE A 255 72.31 7.92 130.56
CA PHE A 255 71.92 8.84 131.65
C PHE A 255 71.39 8.18 132.93
N LEU A 256 71.31 6.84 133.03
CA LEU A 256 70.88 6.13 134.23
C LEU A 256 71.73 4.88 134.49
N TRP A 257 72.83 5.03 135.25
CA TRP A 257 73.08 4.38 136.56
C TRP A 257 74.58 4.09 136.83
N PRO A 258 75.10 4.47 138.01
CA PRO A 258 76.40 4.06 138.54
C PRO A 258 76.33 2.89 139.57
N GLU A 259 77.28 1.96 139.48
CA GLU A 259 78.05 1.38 140.63
C GLU A 259 77.57 0.11 141.43
N PHE A 260 78.47 -0.91 141.40
CA PHE A 260 79.03 -1.80 142.48
C PHE A 260 78.54 -3.25 142.83
N GLN A 261 79.58 -4.14 142.91
CA GLN A 261 79.90 -5.28 143.84
C GLN A 261 79.51 -6.74 143.43
N ARG A 262 80.43 -7.62 142.97
CA ARG A 262 81.47 -8.51 143.62
C ARG A 262 80.89 -9.68 144.48
N PRO A 263 81.65 -10.76 144.82
CA PRO A 263 82.70 -11.54 144.12
C PRO A 263 82.58 -13.09 144.32
N SER A 264 83.38 -13.92 143.61
CA SER A 264 84.11 -15.07 144.20
C SER A 264 85.06 -15.80 143.23
N LEU A 265 86.18 -16.25 143.79
CA LEU A 265 87.42 -16.84 143.26
C LEU A 265 87.29 -18.11 142.38
N HIS A 266 88.12 -18.21 141.33
CA HIS A 266 89.39 -18.99 141.34
C HIS A 266 90.37 -18.48 140.28
#